data_AF-A0A9X0I498-F1
#
_entry.id   AF-A0A9X0I498-F1
#
_cell.length_a   1.000
_cell.length_b   1.000
_cell.length_c   1.000
_cell.angle_alpha   90.00
_cell.angle_beta   90.00
_cell.angle_gamma   90.00
#
_symmetry.space_group_name_H-M   'P 1'
#
loop_
_entity.id
_entity.type
_entity.pdbx_description
1 polymer ?
#
loop_
_entity_poly.entity_id
_entity_poly.type
_entity_poly.pdbx_seq_one_letter_code
_entity_poly.pdbx_strand_id
1 'polypeptide(L)'
;MGRSRKVTVSTDVHGHTAGWAQTEPAPPVAPDPRAAAFFDVDNTMMQGASIYWFARGLAARNYFTTTDLARFAWQQLRYRLLAREHTGDMSQAKEAALAFIEGWRVDDIEVLAEEIFDELMAPRIWAGTRRLAQGHLDAGERVWLVSAAPVEIGRVIAARLKLTGAIGTVAEVVDGAYTGRLVGDLMHGPAKAEAITSLAAVEGLDLGRCSAYSDSANDLPMLSAVGRAVAVNPDAALLRQARQHGWEVRDFRTGRRAVKIAVPSTAAAGLVAGAVTAGMALQRRRRDSRAAAERRATR
;
A
#
# COMPACT_ATOMS: atom_id res chain seq x y z
N MET A 1 29.97 24.06 -8.07
CA MET A 1 30.77 24.06 -6.82
C MET A 1 31.05 22.61 -6.42
N GLY A 2 32.33 22.23 -6.35
CA GLY A 2 32.79 20.84 -6.29
C GLY A 2 32.46 20.12 -4.98
N ARG A 3 32.01 18.87 -5.12
CA ARG A 3 31.91 17.88 -4.03
C ARG A 3 33.31 17.34 -3.73
N SER A 4 33.82 17.60 -2.52
CA SER A 4 34.98 16.87 -2.00
C SER A 4 34.48 15.60 -1.30
N ARG A 5 34.71 14.43 -1.89
CA ARG A 5 34.62 13.14 -1.18
C ARG A 5 36.03 12.76 -0.74
N LYS A 6 36.24 12.58 0.56
CA LYS A 6 37.49 12.02 1.10
C LYS A 6 37.61 10.56 0.67
N VAL A 7 38.73 10.24 0.05
CA VAL A 7 39.15 8.88 -0.30
C VAL A 7 40.22 8.47 0.72
N THR A 8 40.03 7.34 1.40
CA THR A 8 41.09 6.72 2.20
C THR A 8 41.69 5.59 1.39
N VAL A 9 42.99 5.69 1.11
CA VAL A 9 43.76 4.66 0.40
C VAL A 9 44.46 3.79 1.43
N SER A 10 44.32 2.47 1.31
CA SER A 10 45.18 1.50 1.98
C SER A 10 45.83 0.64 0.91
N THR A 11 47.15 0.61 0.88
CA THR A 11 47.99 -0.19 -0.03
C THR A 11 48.33 -1.53 0.60
N ASP A 12 48.26 -2.61 -0.16
CA ASP A 12 48.83 -3.89 0.22
C ASP A 12 50.32 -3.99 -0.19
N VAL A 13 50.97 -5.05 0.28
CA VAL A 13 52.43 -5.25 0.27
C VAL A 13 53.03 -5.59 -1.12
N HIS A 14 52.24 -5.64 -2.19
CA HIS A 14 52.74 -6.04 -3.53
C HIS A 14 52.49 -5.01 -4.64
N GLY A 15 51.99 -3.80 -4.35
CA GLY A 15 52.10 -2.66 -5.27
C GLY A 15 51.39 -2.82 -6.63
N HIS A 16 50.42 -3.72 -6.75
CA HIS A 16 49.60 -3.85 -7.96
C HIS A 16 48.31 -3.05 -7.80
N THR A 17 48.20 -1.92 -8.51
CA THR A 17 46.93 -1.20 -8.69
C THR A 17 46.02 -1.98 -9.63
N ALA A 18 45.20 -2.88 -9.08
CA ALA A 18 44.06 -3.42 -9.81
C ALA A 18 43.11 -2.25 -10.15
N GLY A 19 42.95 -2.00 -11.45
CA GLY A 19 42.07 -0.97 -11.98
C GLY A 19 40.64 -1.17 -11.49
N TRP A 20 40.06 -0.09 -10.96
CA TRP A 20 38.67 -0.05 -10.54
C TRP A 20 37.83 0.02 -11.81
N ALA A 21 37.24 -1.09 -12.22
CA ALA A 21 36.20 -1.07 -13.25
C ALA A 21 35.07 -0.19 -12.71
N GLN A 22 34.96 1.02 -13.24
CA GLN A 22 33.73 1.79 -13.13
C GLN A 22 32.68 0.97 -13.86
N THR A 23 31.72 0.39 -13.14
CA THR A 23 30.53 -0.18 -13.77
C THR A 23 29.85 0.99 -14.46
N GLU A 24 30.01 1.10 -15.78
CA GLU A 24 29.21 2.02 -16.58
C GLU A 24 27.73 1.80 -16.20
N PRO A 25 26.94 2.86 -16.01
CA PRO A 25 25.51 2.69 -15.81
C PRO A 25 24.98 1.84 -16.96
N ALA A 26 24.22 0.79 -16.61
CA ALA A 26 23.65 -0.11 -17.59
C ALA A 26 23.00 0.71 -18.71
N PRO A 27 23.18 0.34 -19.98
CA PRO A 27 22.56 1.06 -21.08
C PRO A 27 21.05 1.16 -20.82
N PRO A 28 20.42 2.29 -21.16
CA PRO A 28 18.98 2.44 -20.97
C PRO A 28 18.27 1.27 -21.64
N VAL A 29 17.45 0.56 -20.87
CA VAL A 29 16.65 -0.56 -21.38
C VAL A 29 15.78 -0.02 -22.50
N ALA A 30 15.88 -0.63 -23.68
CA ALA A 30 15.05 -0.23 -24.81
C ALA A 30 13.57 -0.39 -24.41
N PRO A 31 12.72 0.63 -24.61
CA PRO A 31 11.30 0.56 -24.30
C PRO A 31 10.66 -0.67 -24.93
N ASP A 32 9.90 -1.42 -24.14
CA ASP A 32 9.12 -2.55 -24.65
C ASP A 32 7.64 -2.17 -24.79
N PRO A 33 7.19 -1.72 -25.97
CA PRO A 33 5.81 -1.29 -26.16
C PRO A 33 4.81 -2.45 -26.03
N ARG A 34 5.26 -3.72 -26.04
CA ARG A 34 4.39 -4.90 -25.90
C ARG A 34 4.33 -5.43 -24.47
N ALA A 35 5.06 -4.84 -23.53
CA ALA A 35 5.00 -5.20 -22.12
C ALA A 35 4.16 -4.19 -21.32
N ALA A 36 3.55 -4.72 -20.27
CA ALA A 36 2.84 -3.93 -19.26
C ALA A 36 2.98 -4.55 -17.87
N ALA A 37 2.76 -3.72 -16.86
CA ALA A 37 2.64 -4.15 -15.48
C ALA A 37 1.24 -3.83 -14.95
N PHE A 38 0.54 -4.87 -14.51
CA PHE A 38 -0.79 -4.81 -13.92
C PHE A 38 -0.70 -4.84 -12.41
N PHE A 39 -1.22 -3.82 -11.73
CA PHE A 39 -1.21 -3.72 -10.28
C PHE A 39 -2.63 -3.75 -9.74
N ASP A 40 -2.90 -4.70 -8.84
CA ASP A 40 -4.03 -4.54 -7.94
C ASP A 40 -3.85 -3.29 -7.05
N VAL A 41 -4.96 -2.77 -6.53
CA VAL A 41 -4.98 -1.51 -5.79
C VAL A 41 -4.98 -1.74 -4.28
N ASP A 42 -5.99 -2.44 -3.78
CA ASP A 42 -6.28 -2.53 -2.35
C ASP A 42 -5.27 -3.47 -1.68
N ASN A 43 -4.59 -3.03 -0.62
CA ASN A 43 -3.45 -3.70 0.03
C ASN A 43 -2.19 -3.95 -0.86
N THR A 44 -2.32 -3.83 -2.19
CA THR A 44 -1.23 -3.97 -3.15
C THR A 44 -0.54 -2.63 -3.46
N MET A 45 -1.24 -1.69 -4.12
CA MET A 45 -0.74 -0.34 -4.40
C MET A 45 -0.84 0.56 -3.16
N MET A 46 -1.90 0.40 -2.37
CA MET A 46 -2.17 1.21 -1.19
C MET A 46 -2.53 0.39 0.05
N GLN A 47 -2.39 1.00 1.23
CA GLN A 47 -2.76 0.38 2.52
C GLN A 47 -4.28 0.39 2.70
N GLY A 48 -4.87 -0.80 2.82
CA GLY A 48 -6.31 -1.00 3.03
C GLY A 48 -7.13 -0.82 1.76
N ALA A 49 -8.45 -0.95 1.91
CA ALA A 49 -9.40 -0.83 0.81
C ALA A 49 -9.62 0.65 0.42
N SER A 50 -9.42 0.96 -0.86
CA SER A 50 -9.62 2.28 -1.45
C SER A 50 -11.06 2.78 -1.27
N ILE A 51 -12.04 1.90 -1.50
CA ILE A 51 -13.47 2.21 -1.31
C ILE A 51 -13.81 2.60 0.14
N TYR A 52 -13.13 2.01 1.12
CA TYR A 52 -13.31 2.38 2.52
C TYR A 52 -12.83 3.81 2.80
N TRP A 53 -11.67 4.21 2.25
CA TRP A 53 -11.18 5.58 2.41
C TRP A 53 -12.05 6.59 1.67
N PHE A 54 -12.58 6.20 0.51
CA PHE A 54 -13.54 7.00 -0.24
C PHE A 54 -14.82 7.24 0.57
N ALA A 55 -15.47 6.17 1.05
CA ALA A 55 -16.65 6.25 1.90
C ALA A 55 -16.40 7.09 3.17
N ARG A 56 -15.22 6.96 3.78
CA ARG A 56 -14.85 7.78 4.95
C ARG A 56 -14.71 9.27 4.60
N GLY A 57 -14.17 9.58 3.43
CA GLY A 57 -14.06 10.96 2.94
C GLY A 57 -15.44 11.59 2.65
N LEU A 58 -16.35 10.83 2.06
CA LEU A 58 -17.74 11.21 1.86
C LEU A 58 -18.46 11.48 3.20
N ALA A 59 -18.27 10.60 4.19
CA ALA A 59 -18.83 10.79 5.53
C ALA A 59 -18.31 12.05 6.23
N ALA A 60 -17.01 12.36 6.11
CA ALA A 60 -16.43 13.59 6.65
C ALA A 60 -17.00 14.87 6.00
N ARG A 61 -17.55 14.76 4.79
CA ARG A 61 -18.17 15.85 4.03
C ARG A 61 -19.71 15.88 4.17
N ASN A 62 -20.29 15.11 5.10
CA ASN A 62 -21.74 14.99 5.34
C ASN A 62 -22.58 14.48 4.15
N TYR A 63 -21.97 13.71 3.24
CA TYR A 63 -22.72 13.04 2.16
C TYR A 63 -23.55 11.84 2.63
N PHE A 64 -23.36 11.39 3.88
CA PHE A 64 -24.25 10.42 4.50
C PHE A 64 -25.21 11.15 5.43
N THR A 65 -26.51 10.92 5.25
CA THR A 65 -27.50 11.39 6.22
C THR A 65 -27.39 10.57 7.50
N THR A 66 -27.88 11.10 8.63
CA THR A 66 -28.01 10.34 9.88
C THR A 66 -28.87 9.09 9.70
N THR A 67 -29.84 9.14 8.78
CA THR A 67 -30.68 8.00 8.38
C THR A 67 -29.90 6.96 7.59
N ASP A 68 -28.99 7.35 6.70
CA ASP A 68 -28.13 6.42 5.95
C ASP A 68 -27.15 5.71 6.89
N LEU A 69 -26.50 6.48 7.79
CA LEU A 69 -25.60 5.91 8.80
C LEU A 69 -26.34 4.95 9.73
N ALA A 70 -27.55 5.31 10.17
CA ALA A 70 -28.38 4.43 11.00
C ALA A 70 -28.80 3.16 10.24
N ARG A 71 -29.13 3.27 8.95
CA ARG A 71 -29.45 2.12 8.09
C ARG A 71 -28.24 1.19 7.94
N PHE A 72 -27.06 1.73 7.66
CA PHE A 72 -25.82 0.96 7.58
C PHE A 72 -25.46 0.30 8.92
N ALA A 73 -25.55 1.04 10.03
CA ALA A 73 -25.29 0.50 11.36
C ALA A 73 -26.29 -0.62 11.72
N TRP A 74 -27.57 -0.45 11.39
CA TRP A 74 -28.60 -1.47 11.56
C TRP A 74 -28.33 -2.71 10.71
N GLN A 75 -27.97 -2.52 9.44
CA GLN A 75 -27.58 -3.62 8.54
C GLN A 75 -26.36 -4.37 9.07
N GLN A 76 -25.33 -3.65 9.54
CA GLN A 76 -24.11 -4.24 10.12
C GLN A 76 -24.41 -5.01 11.42
N LEU A 77 -25.27 -4.47 12.29
CA LEU A 77 -25.69 -5.12 13.54
C LEU A 77 -26.56 -6.35 13.26
N ARG A 78 -27.56 -6.21 12.39
CA ARG A 78 -28.39 -7.31 11.87
C ARG A 78 -27.50 -8.41 11.30
N TYR A 79 -26.51 -8.05 10.51
CA TYR A 79 -25.55 -8.99 9.96
C TYR A 79 -24.75 -9.70 11.05
N ARG A 80 -24.17 -8.98 12.02
CA ARG A 80 -23.45 -9.60 13.15
C ARG A 80 -24.32 -10.54 13.99
N LEU A 81 -25.63 -10.29 14.05
CA LEU A 81 -26.58 -11.10 14.81
C LEU A 81 -27.16 -12.27 13.99
N LEU A 82 -27.29 -12.13 12.66
CA LEU A 82 -27.89 -13.13 11.76
C LEU A 82 -26.88 -13.89 10.89
N ALA A 83 -25.59 -13.57 10.92
CA ALA A 83 -24.52 -14.20 10.14
C ALA A 83 -24.14 -15.60 10.66
N ARG A 84 -25.13 -16.49 10.79
CA ARG A 84 -24.93 -17.94 10.84
C ARG A 84 -25.28 -18.64 9.53
N GLU A 85 -25.87 -17.96 8.54
CA GLU A 85 -26.21 -18.56 7.24
C GLU A 85 -25.66 -17.75 6.05
N HIS A 86 -25.24 -18.47 5.01
CA HIS A 86 -24.22 -18.16 4.01
C HIS A 86 -24.62 -17.24 2.82
N THR A 87 -23.58 -16.75 2.13
CA THR A 87 -23.44 -16.46 0.67
C THR A 87 -24.34 -15.44 -0.05
N GLY A 88 -25.32 -14.80 0.59
CA GLY A 88 -26.14 -13.73 -0.03
C GLY A 88 -25.59 -12.30 0.11
N ASP A 89 -24.41 -12.14 0.70
CA ASP A 89 -24.00 -10.90 1.36
C ASP A 89 -23.31 -9.88 0.44
N MET A 90 -22.52 -10.36 -0.53
CA MET A 90 -21.80 -9.48 -1.46
C MET A 90 -22.76 -8.79 -2.44
N SER A 91 -23.82 -9.46 -2.88
CA SER A 91 -24.81 -8.87 -3.80
C SER A 91 -25.61 -7.76 -3.12
N GLN A 92 -26.08 -7.99 -1.89
CA GLN A 92 -26.84 -6.98 -1.15
C GLN A 92 -25.99 -5.75 -0.80
N ALA A 93 -24.73 -5.95 -0.38
CA ALA A 93 -23.81 -4.85 -0.11
C ALA A 93 -23.51 -4.03 -1.38
N LYS A 94 -23.32 -4.71 -2.52
CA LYS A 94 -23.14 -4.10 -3.84
C LYS A 94 -24.37 -3.27 -4.24
N GLU A 95 -25.56 -3.87 -4.18
CA GLU A 95 -26.82 -3.18 -4.54
C GLU A 95 -27.05 -1.94 -3.67
N ALA A 96 -26.81 -2.05 -2.36
CA ALA A 96 -26.92 -0.91 -1.45
C ALA A 96 -25.90 0.21 -1.78
N ALA A 97 -24.67 -0.15 -2.13
CA ALA A 97 -23.65 0.83 -2.53
C ALA A 97 -23.99 1.52 -3.85
N LEU A 98 -24.57 0.80 -4.81
CA LEU A 98 -24.97 1.37 -6.09
C LEU A 98 -26.21 2.27 -5.95
N ALA A 99 -27.21 1.84 -5.18
CA ALA A 99 -28.39 2.65 -4.88
C ALA A 99 -28.02 3.95 -4.13
N PHE A 100 -26.94 3.95 -3.34
CA PHE A 100 -26.48 5.15 -2.63
C PHE A 100 -25.98 6.25 -3.58
N ILE A 101 -25.33 5.88 -4.68
CA ILE A 101 -24.80 6.83 -5.68
C ILE A 101 -25.80 7.12 -6.80
N GLU A 102 -26.97 6.50 -6.80
CA GLU A 102 -28.00 6.72 -7.83
C GLU A 102 -28.39 8.19 -7.92
N GLY A 103 -28.39 8.74 -9.14
CA GLY A 103 -28.68 10.14 -9.43
C GLY A 103 -27.52 11.12 -9.19
N TRP A 104 -26.40 10.67 -8.63
CA TRP A 104 -25.23 11.54 -8.46
C TRP A 104 -24.58 11.81 -9.81
N ARG A 105 -24.07 13.04 -10.00
CA ARG A 105 -23.32 13.38 -11.21
C ARG A 105 -21.93 12.74 -11.16
N VAL A 106 -21.47 12.25 -12.31
CA VAL A 106 -20.13 11.68 -12.46
C VAL A 106 -19.06 12.72 -12.14
N ASP A 107 -19.20 13.94 -12.67
CA ASP A 107 -18.25 15.04 -12.44
C ASP A 107 -18.06 15.34 -10.94
N ASP A 108 -19.14 15.28 -10.16
CA ASP A 108 -19.10 15.53 -8.71
C ASP A 108 -18.31 14.41 -7.99
N ILE A 109 -18.54 13.16 -8.38
CA ILE A 109 -17.80 12.00 -7.84
C ILE A 109 -16.32 12.07 -8.21
N GLU A 110 -15.97 12.48 -9.43
CA GLU A 110 -14.59 12.63 -9.86
C GLU A 110 -13.85 13.68 -9.02
N VAL A 111 -14.45 14.85 -8.81
CA VAL A 111 -13.89 15.89 -7.92
C VAL A 111 -13.72 15.37 -6.50
N LEU A 112 -14.75 14.71 -5.95
CA LEU A 112 -14.67 14.11 -4.61
C LEU A 112 -13.58 13.05 -4.51
N ALA A 113 -13.42 12.21 -5.54
CA ALA A 113 -12.40 11.17 -5.58
C ALA A 113 -10.99 11.78 -5.56
N GLU A 114 -10.77 12.88 -6.28
CA GLU A 114 -9.51 13.62 -6.25
C GLU A 114 -9.19 14.21 -4.88
N GLU A 115 -10.14 14.94 -4.28
CA GLU A 115 -9.92 15.55 -2.96
C GLU A 115 -9.66 14.50 -1.87
N ILE A 116 -10.49 13.45 -1.86
CA ILE A 116 -10.38 12.38 -0.87
C ILE A 116 -9.09 11.58 -1.09
N PHE A 117 -8.65 11.44 -2.35
CA PHE A 117 -7.35 10.84 -2.62
C PHE A 117 -6.24 11.64 -1.94
N ASP A 118 -6.18 12.95 -2.14
CA ASP A 118 -5.11 13.80 -1.60
C ASP A 118 -5.09 13.79 -0.07
N GLU A 119 -6.26 13.89 0.55
CA GLU A 119 -6.38 13.95 2.02
C GLU A 119 -6.13 12.58 2.67
N LEU A 120 -6.71 11.52 2.10
CA LEU A 120 -6.84 10.25 2.80
C LEU A 120 -6.09 9.09 2.14
N MET A 121 -5.92 9.06 0.82
CA MET A 121 -5.33 7.90 0.14
C MET A 121 -3.84 8.07 -0.16
N ALA A 122 -3.39 9.27 -0.54
CA ALA A 122 -2.00 9.54 -0.92
C ALA A 122 -0.98 9.10 0.16
N PRO A 123 -1.19 9.35 1.47
CA PRO A 123 -0.26 8.89 2.53
C PRO A 123 -0.21 7.37 2.70
N ARG A 124 -1.14 6.63 2.08
CA ARG A 124 -1.31 5.18 2.21
C ARG A 124 -0.73 4.41 1.04
N ILE A 125 -0.32 5.08 -0.04
CA ILE A 125 0.41 4.44 -1.14
C ILE A 125 1.66 3.76 -0.58
N TRP A 126 1.84 2.48 -0.91
CA TRP A 126 3.04 1.75 -0.54
C TRP A 126 4.22 2.31 -1.33
N ALA A 127 5.17 2.94 -0.64
CA ALA A 127 6.39 3.44 -1.28
C ALA A 127 7.17 2.34 -2.02
N GLY A 128 7.07 1.08 -1.55
CA GLY A 128 7.61 -0.09 -2.22
C GLY A 128 6.94 -0.38 -3.55
N THR A 129 5.61 -0.50 -3.56
CA THR A 129 4.82 -0.75 -4.78
C THR A 129 4.95 0.39 -5.78
N ARG A 130 4.96 1.65 -5.31
CA ARG A 130 5.22 2.82 -6.17
C ARG A 130 6.57 2.73 -6.89
N ARG A 131 7.62 2.25 -6.21
CA ARG A 131 8.93 2.05 -6.85
C ARG A 131 8.92 0.94 -7.89
N LEU A 132 8.15 -0.13 -7.67
CA LEU A 132 7.97 -1.19 -8.67
C LEU A 132 7.30 -0.62 -9.92
N ALA A 133 6.20 0.12 -9.75
CA ALA A 133 5.51 0.79 -10.85
C ALA A 133 6.43 1.76 -11.61
N GLN A 134 7.20 2.58 -10.89
CA GLN A 134 8.16 3.50 -11.51
C GLN A 134 9.23 2.75 -12.31
N GLY A 135 9.72 1.60 -11.83
CA GLY A 135 10.70 0.80 -12.56
C GLY A 135 10.18 0.30 -13.92
N HIS A 136 8.89 -0.03 -14.03
CA HIS A 136 8.26 -0.38 -15.30
C HIS A 136 8.14 0.83 -16.23
N LEU A 137 7.74 1.99 -15.70
CA LEU A 137 7.70 3.24 -16.48
C LEU A 137 9.09 3.64 -17.00
N ASP A 138 10.12 3.52 -16.16
CA ASP A 138 11.51 3.81 -16.52
C ASP A 138 12.05 2.84 -17.59
N ALA A 139 11.50 1.63 -17.66
CA ALA A 139 11.77 0.65 -18.71
C ALA A 139 10.89 0.86 -19.98
N GLY A 140 10.08 1.93 -20.02
CA GLY A 140 9.21 2.24 -21.15
C GLY A 140 8.01 1.31 -21.30
N GLU A 141 7.65 0.57 -20.26
CA GLU A 141 6.48 -0.30 -20.21
C GLU A 141 5.23 0.48 -19.80
N ARG A 142 4.05 -0.04 -20.15
CA ARG A 142 2.78 0.50 -19.67
C ARG A 142 2.48 0.03 -18.25
N VAL A 143 1.86 0.88 -17.44
CA VAL A 143 1.47 0.52 -16.07
C VAL A 143 0.00 0.78 -15.87
N TRP A 144 -0.74 -0.29 -15.53
CA TRP A 144 -2.19 -0.26 -15.37
C TRP A 144 -2.58 -0.69 -13.96
N LEU A 145 -3.57 0.00 -13.39
CA LEU A 145 -4.24 -0.45 -12.16
C LEU A 145 -5.42 -1.36 -12.53
N VAL A 146 -5.62 -2.43 -11.77
CA VAL A 146 -6.69 -3.42 -11.96
C VAL A 146 -7.42 -3.63 -10.64
N SER A 147 -8.60 -3.06 -10.46
CA SER A 147 -9.26 -3.01 -9.15
C SER A 147 -10.70 -3.50 -9.17
N ALA A 148 -11.16 -4.08 -8.06
CA ALA A 148 -12.58 -4.32 -7.82
C ALA A 148 -13.35 -3.05 -7.45
N ALA A 149 -12.65 -2.00 -7.00
CA ALA A 149 -13.23 -0.70 -6.69
C ALA A 149 -13.74 0.01 -7.96
N PRO A 150 -14.60 1.04 -7.80
CA PRO A 150 -15.04 1.89 -8.90
C PRO A 150 -13.85 2.44 -9.70
N VAL A 151 -14.00 2.46 -11.03
CA VAL A 151 -12.94 2.84 -11.97
C VAL A 151 -12.43 4.27 -11.73
N GLU A 152 -13.28 5.17 -11.24
CA GLU A 152 -12.98 6.58 -10.94
C GLU A 152 -11.86 6.68 -9.89
N ILE A 153 -11.93 5.87 -8.83
CA ILE A 153 -10.88 5.83 -7.80
C ILE A 153 -9.57 5.35 -8.42
N GLY A 154 -9.62 4.30 -9.25
CA GLY A 154 -8.45 3.80 -9.98
C GLY A 154 -7.84 4.87 -10.89
N ARG A 155 -8.66 5.60 -11.65
CA ARG A 155 -8.22 6.66 -12.56
C ARG A 155 -7.52 7.80 -11.82
N VAL A 156 -8.06 8.23 -10.68
CA VAL A 156 -7.41 9.24 -9.82
C VAL A 156 -6.05 8.75 -9.36
N ILE A 157 -5.95 7.53 -8.83
CA ILE A 157 -4.66 6.97 -8.38
C ILE A 157 -3.67 6.91 -9.55
N ALA A 158 -4.10 6.42 -10.71
CA ALA A 158 -3.26 6.32 -11.91
C ALA A 158 -2.76 7.70 -12.36
N ALA A 159 -3.63 8.71 -12.43
CA ALA A 159 -3.26 10.07 -12.81
C ALA A 159 -2.24 10.68 -11.82
N ARG A 160 -2.48 10.55 -10.51
CA ARG A 160 -1.61 11.12 -9.46
C ARG A 160 -0.24 10.43 -9.41
N LEU A 161 -0.18 9.15 -9.77
CA LEU A 161 1.06 8.38 -9.87
C LEU A 161 1.68 8.41 -11.28
N LYS A 162 1.06 9.11 -12.25
CA LYS A 162 1.48 9.18 -13.65
C LYS A 162 1.63 7.80 -14.31
N LEU A 163 0.70 6.90 -14.00
CA LEU A 163 0.59 5.59 -14.64
C LEU A 163 -0.14 5.71 -15.98
N THR A 164 -0.16 4.63 -16.77
CA THR A 164 -0.85 4.60 -18.07
C THR A 164 -2.36 4.70 -17.92
N GLY A 165 -2.94 3.99 -16.95
CA GLY A 165 -4.39 4.04 -16.72
C GLY A 165 -4.87 3.08 -15.64
N ALA A 166 -6.19 2.91 -15.58
CA ALA A 166 -6.86 2.03 -14.64
C ALA A 166 -8.07 1.35 -15.29
N ILE A 167 -8.28 0.10 -14.93
CA ILE A 167 -9.49 -0.67 -15.20
C ILE A 167 -10.10 -1.10 -13.86
N GLY A 168 -11.42 -0.98 -13.76
CA GLY A 168 -12.13 -1.28 -12.53
C GLY A 168 -13.61 -1.55 -12.75
N THR A 169 -14.37 -1.66 -11.67
CA THR A 169 -15.82 -1.82 -11.72
C THR A 169 -16.45 -0.55 -12.29
N VAL A 170 -17.37 -0.71 -13.25
CA VAL A 170 -18.03 0.41 -13.93
C VAL A 170 -19.50 0.46 -13.56
N ALA A 171 -19.94 1.58 -12.97
CA ALA A 171 -21.36 1.86 -12.79
C ALA A 171 -21.95 2.45 -14.07
N GLU A 172 -23.20 2.10 -14.39
CA GLU A 172 -23.90 2.58 -15.57
C GLU A 172 -24.29 4.05 -15.39
N VAL A 173 -23.99 4.85 -16.42
CA VAL A 173 -24.21 6.30 -16.46
C VAL A 173 -25.13 6.65 -17.61
N VAL A 174 -26.14 7.48 -17.35
CA VAL A 174 -27.05 8.06 -18.35
C VAL A 174 -27.14 9.56 -18.08
N ASP A 175 -26.99 10.37 -19.14
CA ASP A 175 -27.03 11.84 -19.06
C ASP A 175 -26.08 12.45 -18.01
N GLY A 176 -24.93 11.81 -17.80
CA GLY A 176 -23.90 12.24 -16.85
C GLY A 176 -24.20 11.92 -15.38
N ALA A 177 -25.22 11.11 -15.08
CA ALA A 177 -25.56 10.67 -13.74
C ALA A 177 -25.56 9.13 -13.61
N TYR A 178 -25.22 8.63 -12.42
CA TYR A 178 -25.24 7.20 -12.13
C TYR A 178 -26.67 6.67 -12.03
N THR A 179 -26.91 5.51 -12.64
CA THR A 179 -28.23 4.85 -12.65
C THR A 179 -28.47 3.89 -11.49
N GLY A 180 -27.46 3.68 -10.62
CA GLY A 180 -27.50 2.66 -9.58
C GLY A 180 -27.34 1.21 -10.09
N ARG A 181 -26.95 1.02 -11.35
CA ARG A 181 -26.64 -0.29 -11.95
C ARG A 181 -25.17 -0.40 -12.33
N LEU A 182 -24.68 -1.61 -12.59
CA LEU A 182 -23.36 -1.83 -13.19
C LEU A 182 -23.45 -2.00 -14.70
N VAL A 183 -22.38 -1.61 -15.38
CA VAL A 183 -22.06 -2.12 -16.72
C VAL A 183 -21.33 -3.44 -16.54
N GLY A 184 -22.03 -4.55 -16.79
CA GLY A 184 -21.50 -5.90 -16.59
C GLY A 184 -21.37 -6.29 -15.11
N ASP A 185 -20.41 -7.17 -14.80
CA ASP A 185 -20.19 -7.71 -13.47
C ASP A 185 -19.09 -6.98 -12.68
N LEU A 186 -18.97 -7.30 -11.38
CA LEU A 186 -17.90 -6.77 -10.54
C LEU A 186 -16.53 -7.24 -11.07
N MET A 187 -15.55 -6.33 -11.05
CA MET A 187 -14.17 -6.62 -11.43
C MET A 187 -13.43 -7.41 -10.34
N HIS A 188 -13.86 -8.64 -10.06
CA HIS A 188 -13.34 -9.50 -9.02
C HIS A 188 -12.97 -10.89 -9.53
N GLY A 189 -11.84 -11.42 -9.08
CA GLY A 189 -11.39 -12.77 -9.40
C GLY A 189 -11.18 -12.98 -10.91
N PRO A 190 -11.85 -13.96 -11.55
CA PRO A 190 -11.71 -14.25 -12.98
C PRO A 190 -11.93 -13.03 -13.89
N ALA A 191 -12.83 -12.12 -13.51
CA ALA A 191 -13.11 -10.90 -14.29
C ALA A 191 -11.86 -10.04 -14.48
N LYS A 192 -10.94 -10.01 -13.51
CA LYS A 192 -9.67 -9.29 -13.65
C LYS A 192 -8.77 -9.90 -14.73
N ALA A 193 -8.74 -11.22 -14.85
CA ALA A 193 -7.95 -11.91 -15.87
C ALA A 193 -8.52 -11.65 -17.28
N GLU A 194 -9.84 -11.67 -17.42
CA GLU A 194 -10.54 -11.33 -18.66
C GLU A 194 -10.30 -9.86 -19.05
N ALA A 195 -10.29 -8.96 -18.06
CA ALA A 195 -10.07 -7.54 -18.28
C ALA A 195 -8.64 -7.25 -18.77
N ILE A 196 -7.60 -7.84 -18.17
CA ILE A 196 -6.22 -7.66 -18.67
C ILE A 196 -6.03 -8.32 -20.04
N THR A 197 -6.73 -9.41 -20.34
CA THR A 197 -6.69 -10.07 -21.65
C THR A 197 -7.33 -9.19 -22.72
N SER A 198 -8.49 -8.60 -22.41
CA SER A 198 -9.19 -7.67 -23.30
C SER A 198 -8.36 -6.41 -23.53
N LEU A 199 -7.79 -5.85 -22.46
CA LEU A 199 -6.88 -4.71 -22.55
C LEU A 199 -5.66 -5.05 -23.41
N ALA A 200 -5.05 -6.23 -23.22
CA ALA A 200 -3.91 -6.66 -23.99
C ALA A 200 -4.19 -6.75 -25.50
N ALA A 201 -5.39 -7.21 -25.89
CA ALA A 201 -5.80 -7.24 -27.29
C ALA A 201 -5.93 -5.83 -27.89
N VAL A 202 -6.53 -4.88 -27.15
CA VAL A 202 -6.70 -3.49 -27.61
C VAL A 202 -5.35 -2.76 -27.70
N GLU A 203 -4.51 -2.96 -26.69
CA GLU A 203 -3.25 -2.25 -26.51
C GLU A 203 -2.09 -2.90 -27.27
N GLY A 204 -2.28 -4.09 -27.85
CA GLY A 204 -1.21 -4.86 -28.53
C GLY A 204 -0.15 -5.39 -27.56
N LEU A 205 -0.54 -5.77 -26.36
CA LEU A 205 0.33 -6.35 -25.32
C LEU A 205 0.49 -7.86 -25.50
N ASP A 206 1.68 -8.34 -25.17
CA ASP A 206 1.95 -9.77 -25.01
C ASP A 206 1.94 -10.10 -23.51
N LEU A 207 0.91 -10.81 -23.04
CA LEU A 207 0.79 -11.17 -21.63
C LEU A 207 1.99 -11.99 -21.12
N GLY A 208 2.65 -12.77 -21.98
CA GLY A 208 3.87 -13.51 -21.64
C GLY A 208 5.07 -12.60 -21.36
N ARG A 209 5.00 -11.32 -21.75
CA ARG A 209 5.99 -10.27 -21.45
C ARG A 209 5.50 -9.31 -20.36
N CYS A 210 4.27 -9.48 -19.90
CA CYS A 210 3.69 -8.63 -18.87
C CYS A 210 4.01 -9.14 -17.45
N SER A 211 3.88 -8.22 -16.49
CA SER A 211 3.95 -8.51 -15.06
C SER A 211 2.60 -8.25 -14.38
N ALA A 212 2.31 -8.98 -13.30
CA ALA A 212 1.14 -8.73 -12.47
C ALA A 212 1.50 -8.78 -10.97
N TYR A 213 0.86 -7.89 -10.20
CA TYR A 213 1.12 -7.67 -8.79
C TYR A 213 -0.19 -7.69 -8.00
N SER A 214 -0.26 -8.51 -6.95
CA SER A 214 -1.44 -8.56 -6.05
C SER A 214 -1.08 -9.09 -4.66
N ASP A 215 -1.92 -8.78 -3.66
CA ASP A 215 -1.87 -9.31 -2.30
C ASP A 215 -2.82 -10.50 -2.07
N SER A 216 -3.80 -10.72 -2.95
CA SER A 216 -4.90 -11.65 -2.68
C SER A 216 -4.88 -12.89 -3.56
N ALA A 217 -5.25 -14.04 -2.97
CA ALA A 217 -5.48 -15.27 -3.71
C ALA A 217 -6.66 -15.17 -4.69
N ASN A 218 -7.55 -14.19 -4.54
CA ASN A 218 -8.62 -13.95 -5.49
C ASN A 218 -8.06 -13.60 -6.88
N ASP A 219 -6.88 -12.99 -6.94
CA ASP A 219 -6.26 -12.55 -8.18
C ASP A 219 -5.37 -13.64 -8.83
N LEU A 220 -5.42 -14.89 -8.34
CA LEU A 220 -4.69 -16.00 -8.94
C LEU A 220 -4.92 -16.15 -10.45
N PRO A 221 -6.14 -16.00 -10.99
CA PRO A 221 -6.35 -16.04 -12.45
C PRO A 221 -5.55 -14.95 -13.19
N MET A 222 -5.53 -13.72 -12.66
CA MET A 222 -4.79 -12.60 -13.26
C MET A 222 -3.27 -12.83 -13.17
N LEU A 223 -2.79 -13.28 -12.00
CA LEU A 223 -1.38 -13.59 -11.78
C LEU A 223 -0.89 -14.73 -12.68
N SER A 224 -1.74 -15.73 -12.94
CA SER A 224 -1.39 -16.89 -13.76
C SER A 224 -1.43 -16.62 -15.27
N ALA A 225 -2.06 -15.52 -15.69
CA ALA A 225 -2.20 -15.17 -17.11
C ALA A 225 -0.97 -14.46 -17.69
N VAL A 226 -0.07 -13.95 -16.84
CA VAL A 226 1.09 -13.14 -17.25
C VAL A 226 2.40 -13.92 -17.14
N GLY A 227 3.44 -13.45 -17.84
CA GLY A 227 4.77 -14.05 -17.79
C GLY A 227 5.49 -13.90 -16.45
N ARG A 228 5.17 -12.85 -15.68
CA ARG A 228 5.81 -12.56 -14.39
C ARG A 228 4.79 -12.20 -13.31
N ALA A 229 4.52 -13.12 -12.40
CA ALA A 229 3.68 -12.88 -11.23
C ALA A 229 4.51 -12.49 -10.00
N VAL A 230 4.03 -11.51 -9.25
CA VAL A 230 4.65 -11.05 -7.99
C VAL A 230 3.59 -10.89 -6.91
N ALA A 231 3.77 -11.61 -5.80
CA ALA A 231 2.93 -11.51 -4.63
C ALA A 231 3.39 -10.35 -3.74
N VAL A 232 2.58 -9.30 -3.62
CA VAL A 232 2.89 -8.09 -2.85
C VAL A 232 2.06 -8.07 -1.57
N ASN A 233 2.70 -8.00 -0.41
CA ASN A 233 2.05 -8.05 0.90
C ASN A 233 1.06 -9.23 1.07
N PRO A 234 1.36 -10.45 0.58
CA PRO A 234 0.34 -11.45 0.32
C PRO A 234 -0.42 -11.88 1.58
N ASP A 235 -1.68 -12.25 1.37
CA ASP A 235 -2.45 -13.08 2.29
C ASP A 235 -1.82 -14.49 2.41
N ALA A 236 -2.30 -15.26 3.39
CA ALA A 236 -1.74 -16.58 3.66
C ALA A 236 -1.95 -17.58 2.50
N ALA A 237 -3.03 -17.43 1.72
CA ALA A 237 -3.34 -18.31 0.61
C ALA A 237 -2.46 -17.98 -0.61
N LEU A 238 -2.35 -16.70 -0.97
CA LEU A 238 -1.47 -16.25 -2.05
C LEU A 238 0.00 -16.55 -1.72
N LEU A 239 0.42 -16.40 -0.46
CA LEU A 239 1.79 -16.77 -0.07
C LEU A 239 2.09 -18.26 -0.30
N ARG A 240 1.12 -19.14 -0.07
CA ARG A 240 1.29 -20.58 -0.36
C ARG A 240 1.43 -20.81 -1.87
N GLN A 241 0.57 -20.17 -2.67
CA GLN A 241 0.61 -20.28 -4.14
C GLN A 241 1.92 -19.72 -4.70
N ALA A 242 2.36 -18.55 -4.24
CA ALA A 242 3.62 -17.96 -4.66
C ALA A 242 4.81 -18.89 -4.38
N ARG A 243 4.83 -19.57 -3.22
CA ARG A 243 5.87 -20.56 -2.90
C ARG A 243 5.81 -21.80 -3.79
N GLN A 244 4.60 -22.26 -4.14
CA GLN A 244 4.41 -23.43 -5.00
C GLN A 244 4.84 -23.14 -6.45
N HIS A 245 4.54 -21.95 -6.95
CA HIS A 245 4.86 -21.54 -8.33
C HIS A 245 6.22 -20.84 -8.47
N GLY A 246 6.97 -20.64 -7.38
CA GLY A 246 8.24 -19.92 -7.39
C GLY A 246 8.11 -18.43 -7.69
N TRP A 247 6.94 -17.83 -7.45
CA TRP A 247 6.70 -16.41 -7.67
C TRP A 247 7.45 -15.55 -6.64
N GLU A 248 7.87 -14.37 -7.09
CA GLU A 248 8.52 -13.40 -6.25
C GLU A 248 7.56 -12.88 -5.17
N VAL A 249 8.05 -12.75 -3.93
CA VAL A 249 7.28 -12.20 -2.80
C VAL A 249 7.91 -10.90 -2.31
N ARG A 250 7.11 -9.84 -2.22
CA ARG A 250 7.51 -8.52 -1.70
C ARG A 250 6.61 -8.10 -0.54
N ASP A 251 7.13 -8.11 0.69
CA ASP A 251 6.36 -7.66 1.87
C ASP A 251 6.86 -6.31 2.39
N PHE A 252 6.09 -5.25 2.09
CA PHE A 252 6.38 -3.88 2.49
C PHE A 252 5.82 -3.51 3.87
N ARG A 253 5.04 -4.39 4.52
CA ARG A 253 4.51 -4.17 5.88
C ARG A 253 5.64 -4.20 6.92
N THR A 254 6.69 -4.96 6.64
CA THR A 254 7.81 -5.23 7.56
C THR A 254 8.76 -4.05 7.78
N GLY A 255 8.75 -3.04 6.89
CA GLY A 255 9.64 -1.87 6.99
C GLY A 255 9.45 -1.02 8.25
N ARG A 256 8.26 -1.05 8.89
CA ARG A 256 8.02 -0.37 10.17
C ARG A 256 8.58 -1.10 11.39
N ARG A 257 8.92 -2.39 11.30
CA ARG A 257 9.54 -3.12 12.43
C ARG A 257 11.03 -2.79 12.55
N ALA A 258 11.75 -2.63 11.44
CA ALA A 258 13.17 -2.32 11.45
C ALA A 258 13.48 -0.91 12.02
N VAL A 259 12.65 0.09 11.73
CA VAL A 259 12.86 1.47 12.23
C VAL A 259 12.63 1.58 13.74
N LYS A 260 11.73 0.78 14.33
CA LYS A 260 11.51 0.78 15.80
C LYS A 260 12.65 0.11 16.59
N ILE A 261 13.50 -0.69 15.94
CA ILE A 261 14.65 -1.35 16.58
C ILE A 261 15.92 -0.48 16.47
N ALA A 262 15.95 0.48 15.55
CA ALA A 262 17.14 1.29 15.25
C ALA A 262 17.08 2.74 15.77
N VAL A 263 16.11 3.10 16.62
CA VAL A 263 16.23 4.31 17.44
C VAL A 263 16.97 3.91 18.72
N PRO A 264 18.26 4.25 18.91
CA PRO A 264 18.83 4.23 20.24
C PRO A 264 18.03 5.25 21.04
N SER A 265 17.15 4.77 21.91
CA SER A 265 16.38 5.61 22.81
C SER A 265 17.36 6.34 23.73
N THR A 266 17.74 7.57 23.37
CA THR A 266 18.46 8.51 24.23
C THR A 266 17.74 8.70 25.58
N ALA A 267 16.42 8.45 25.62
CA ALA A 267 15.63 8.35 26.85
C ALA A 267 16.04 7.18 27.77
N ALA A 268 16.40 6.01 27.24
CA ALA A 268 16.79 4.87 28.07
C ALA A 268 18.20 5.05 28.67
N ALA A 269 19.13 5.63 27.92
CA ALA A 269 20.46 5.99 28.44
C ALA A 269 20.37 7.06 29.55
N GLY A 270 19.49 8.05 29.38
CA GLY A 270 19.24 9.08 30.38
C GLY A 270 18.63 8.54 31.69
N LEU A 271 17.71 7.57 31.60
CA LEU A 271 17.10 6.94 32.78
C LEU A 271 18.11 6.11 33.60
N VAL A 272 19.01 5.38 32.93
CA VAL A 272 20.04 4.60 33.62
C VAL A 272 21.08 5.52 34.30
N ALA A 273 21.53 6.57 33.61
CA ALA A 273 22.48 7.53 34.18
C ALA A 273 21.87 8.28 35.39
N GLY A 274 20.60 8.71 35.27
CA GLY A 274 19.88 9.40 36.34
C GLY A 274 19.74 8.56 37.61
N ALA A 275 19.37 7.29 37.47
CA ALA A 275 19.20 6.36 38.59
C ALA A 275 20.52 6.11 39.36
N VAL A 276 21.63 5.97 38.65
CA VAL A 276 22.96 5.77 39.28
C VAL A 276 23.37 7.03 40.07
N THR A 277 23.22 8.22 39.48
CA THR A 277 23.55 9.47 40.20
C THR A 277 22.66 9.71 41.43
N ALA A 278 21.36 9.44 41.34
CA ALA A 278 20.44 9.56 42.47
C ALA A 278 20.78 8.55 43.58
N GLY A 279 21.11 7.30 43.21
CA GLY A 279 21.55 6.27 44.14
C GLY A 279 22.82 6.66 44.89
N MET A 280 23.84 7.18 44.19
CA MET A 280 25.08 7.64 44.81
C MET A 280 24.87 8.84 45.75
N ALA A 281 23.99 9.78 45.39
CA ALA A 281 23.67 10.93 46.22
C ALA A 281 22.93 10.52 47.52
N LEU A 282 21.97 9.60 47.42
CA LEU A 282 21.25 9.04 48.57
C LEU A 282 22.18 8.26 49.50
N GLN A 283 23.13 7.50 48.95
CA GLN A 283 24.07 6.72 49.73
C GLN A 283 25.07 7.62 50.48
N ARG A 284 25.52 8.73 49.88
CA ARG A 284 26.33 9.76 50.57
C ARG A 284 25.57 10.40 51.73
N ARG A 285 24.32 10.84 51.50
CA ARG A 285 23.49 11.43 52.57
C ARG A 285 23.25 10.47 53.74
N ARG A 286 23.07 9.17 53.48
CA ARG A 286 22.93 8.15 54.53
C ARG A 286 24.23 7.95 55.32
N ARG A 287 25.39 8.04 54.65
CA ARG A 287 26.71 7.93 55.30
C ARG A 287 26.99 9.14 56.19
N ASP A 288 26.68 10.33 55.72
CA ASP A 288 26.85 11.57 56.47
C ASP A 288 25.91 11.63 57.68
N SER A 289 24.66 11.16 57.53
CA SER A 289 23.69 11.07 58.64
C SER A 289 24.12 10.07 59.71
N ARG A 290 24.70 8.92 59.32
CA ARG A 290 25.26 7.94 60.28
C ARG A 290 26.48 8.51 61.01
N ALA A 291 27.39 9.16 60.30
CA ALA A 291 28.58 9.79 60.89
C ALA A 291 28.25 10.99 61.79
N ALA A 292 27.10 11.65 61.58
CA ALA A 292 26.60 12.71 62.47
C ALA A 292 25.89 12.14 63.72
N ALA A 293 25.20 11.01 63.59
CA ALA A 293 24.59 10.31 64.72
C ALA A 293 25.65 9.70 65.67
N GLU A 294 26.70 9.11 65.13
CA GLU A 294 27.81 8.55 65.92
C GLU A 294 28.56 9.63 66.72
N ARG A 295 28.77 10.83 66.15
CA ARG A 295 29.40 11.98 66.83
C ARG A 295 28.55 12.61 67.94
N ARG A 296 27.23 12.39 67.93
CA ARG A 296 26.33 12.82 69.03
C ARG A 296 26.26 11.79 70.17
N ALA A 297 26.64 10.54 69.93
CA ALA A 297 26.67 9.49 70.95
C ALA A 297 27.98 9.46 71.75
N THR A 298 29.03 10.18 71.32
CA THR A 298 30.34 10.26 71.99
C THR A 298 30.59 11.62 72.68
N ARG A 299 29.54 12.40 72.93
CA ARG A 299 29.60 13.70 73.62
C ARG A 299 28.68 13.73 74.83
#